data_AF-A0A3E1BXB7-F1
#
_entry.id   AF-A0A3E1BXB7-F1
#
_cell.length_a   1.000
_cell.length_b   1.000
_cell.length_c   1.000
_cell.angle_alpha   90.00
_cell.angle_beta   90.00
_cell.angle_gamma   90.00
#
_symmetry.space_group_name_H-M   'P 1'
#
loop_
_entity.id
_entity.type
_entity.pdbx_description
1 polymer ?
#
loop_
_entity_poly.entity_id
_entity_poly.type
_entity_poly.pdbx_seq_one_letter_code
_entity_poly.pdbx_strand_id
1 'polypeptide(L)'
;MANIGKVQKASAAVALTIIAALVVLIGVVSVKALFDRRERFGEVAQRVAEIDRIEASADAPASKSRKIIEIAYSGWDVAEAIDAKHPDHLTLNRVGEHVQSGYQITEPLSPGVFDKAAEATCLIRVKQVSEDSPSFVDDNLAAYHAARNDLEAWRPYLANYDSSWESCAYRFRVMQSRYDKKLEKAKTVTMHDIGEKFGRASSNLNNWWKETTKPVTDAVDEFKAGYNSSR
;
A
#
# COMPACT_ATOMS: atom_id res chain seq x y z
N MET A 1 -33.37 34.66 -47.17
CA MET A 1 -33.43 33.88 -45.91
C MET A 1 -33.27 32.39 -46.21
N ALA A 2 -32.06 31.92 -46.53
CA ALA A 2 -31.83 30.51 -46.85
C ALA A 2 -30.39 30.14 -46.45
N ASN A 3 -30.15 29.87 -45.17
CA ASN A 3 -28.91 29.20 -44.72
C ASN A 3 -28.93 28.70 -43.26
N ILE A 4 -29.88 29.14 -42.43
CA ILE A 4 -29.95 28.76 -41.01
C ILE A 4 -30.20 27.24 -40.83
N GLY A 5 -31.01 26.62 -41.70
CA GLY A 5 -31.34 25.19 -41.60
C GLY A 5 -30.22 24.21 -42.00
N LYS A 6 -29.21 24.63 -42.77
CA LYS A 6 -28.06 23.77 -43.14
C LYS A 6 -27.02 23.73 -42.02
N VAL A 7 -26.83 24.82 -41.30
CA VAL A 7 -25.89 24.92 -40.17
C VAL A 7 -26.37 24.11 -38.96
N GLN A 8 -27.68 24.13 -38.66
CA GLN A 8 -28.25 23.30 -37.59
C GLN A 8 -28.13 21.79 -37.87
N LYS A 9 -28.36 21.34 -39.11
CA LYS A 9 -28.21 19.90 -39.47
C LYS A 9 -26.75 19.42 -39.44
N ALA A 10 -25.79 20.27 -39.80
CA ALA A 10 -24.37 19.95 -39.70
C ALA A 10 -23.90 19.83 -38.23
N SER A 11 -24.39 20.70 -37.34
CA SER A 11 -24.04 20.67 -35.91
C SER A 11 -24.53 19.41 -35.19
N ALA A 12 -25.71 18.89 -35.55
CA ALA A 12 -26.26 17.67 -34.97
C ALA A 12 -25.49 16.41 -35.42
N ALA A 13 -25.03 16.36 -36.67
CA ALA A 13 -24.25 15.25 -37.20
C ALA A 13 -22.85 15.15 -36.56
N VAL A 14 -22.23 16.31 -36.26
CA VAL A 14 -20.94 16.38 -35.54
C VAL A 14 -21.10 15.96 -34.08
N ALA A 15 -22.18 16.38 -33.40
CA ALA A 15 -22.46 15.95 -32.03
C ALA A 15 -22.71 14.43 -31.94
N LEU A 16 -23.46 13.85 -32.88
CA LEU A 16 -23.72 12.40 -32.93
C LEU A 16 -22.45 11.58 -33.20
N THR A 17 -21.54 12.06 -34.03
CA THR A 17 -20.26 11.37 -34.29
C THR A 17 -19.31 11.42 -33.09
N ILE A 18 -19.29 12.54 -32.35
CA ILE A 18 -18.51 12.64 -31.09
C ILE A 18 -19.08 11.70 -30.02
N ILE A 19 -20.41 11.65 -29.87
CA ILE A 19 -21.06 10.74 -28.90
C ILE A 19 -20.81 9.28 -29.28
N ALA A 20 -20.93 8.92 -30.57
CA ALA A 20 -20.64 7.56 -31.03
C ALA A 20 -19.17 7.18 -30.79
N ALA A 21 -18.23 8.08 -31.06
CA ALA A 21 -16.81 7.86 -30.79
C ALA A 21 -16.53 7.66 -29.28
N LEU A 22 -17.20 8.43 -28.41
CA LEU A 22 -17.11 8.26 -26.95
C LEU A 22 -17.69 6.92 -26.49
N VAL A 23 -18.84 6.49 -27.02
CA VAL A 23 -19.44 5.19 -26.68
C VAL A 23 -18.54 4.03 -27.12
N VAL A 24 -17.92 4.12 -28.30
CA VAL A 24 -16.96 3.12 -28.77
C VAL A 24 -15.70 3.11 -27.90
N LEU A 25 -15.16 4.28 -27.53
CA LEU A 25 -14.03 4.39 -26.61
C LEU A 25 -14.32 3.79 -25.24
N ILE A 26 -15.48 4.11 -24.65
CA ILE A 26 -15.93 3.54 -23.37
C ILE A 26 -16.10 2.02 -23.50
N GLY A 27 -16.66 1.53 -24.60
CA GLY A 27 -16.79 0.10 -24.89
C GLY A 27 -15.44 -0.60 -24.97
N VAL A 28 -14.47 -0.06 -25.72
CA VAL A 28 -13.12 -0.63 -25.87
C VAL A 28 -12.36 -0.63 -24.54
N VAL A 29 -12.43 0.45 -23.75
CA VAL A 29 -11.80 0.52 -22.43
C VAL A 29 -12.41 -0.50 -21.47
N SER A 30 -13.73 -0.66 -21.48
CA SER A 30 -14.44 -1.60 -20.61
C SER A 30 -14.14 -3.06 -20.97
N VAL A 31 -14.08 -3.38 -22.27
CA VAL A 31 -13.73 -4.72 -22.77
C VAL A 31 -12.27 -5.05 -22.46
N LYS A 32 -11.35 -4.11 -22.68
CA LYS A 32 -9.94 -4.29 -22.33
C LYS A 32 -9.75 -4.53 -20.83
N ALA A 33 -10.41 -3.74 -19.98
CA ALA A 33 -10.38 -3.94 -18.53
C ALA A 33 -10.92 -5.32 -18.10
N LEU A 34 -11.93 -5.86 -18.78
CA LEU A 34 -12.46 -7.20 -18.54
C LEU A 34 -11.48 -8.31 -18.95
N PHE A 35 -10.83 -8.18 -20.11
CA PHE A 35 -9.81 -9.14 -20.55
C PHE A 35 -8.58 -9.12 -19.65
N ASP A 36 -8.06 -7.92 -19.34
CA ASP A 36 -6.92 -7.75 -18.43
C ASP A 36 -7.19 -8.38 -17.05
N ARG A 37 -8.43 -8.22 -16.54
CA ARG A 37 -8.83 -8.83 -15.27
C ARG A 37 -8.88 -10.36 -15.34
N ARG A 38 -9.37 -10.92 -16.45
CA ARG A 38 -9.45 -12.38 -16.65
C ARG A 38 -8.06 -13.00 -16.80
N GLU A 39 -7.16 -12.35 -17.52
CA GLU A 39 -5.77 -12.79 -17.65
C GLU A 39 -5.05 -12.77 -16.30
N ARG A 40 -5.22 -11.69 -15.52
CA ARG A 40 -4.67 -11.61 -14.15
C ARG A 40 -5.19 -12.73 -13.25
N PHE A 41 -6.48 -13.04 -13.28
CA PHE A 41 -7.01 -14.17 -12.51
C PHE A 41 -6.43 -15.51 -12.95
N GLY A 42 -6.21 -15.69 -14.26
CA GLY A 42 -5.54 -16.87 -14.80
C GLY A 42 -4.10 -17.00 -14.32
N GLU A 43 -3.35 -15.90 -14.33
CA GLU A 43 -1.97 -15.85 -13.84
C GLU A 43 -1.89 -16.15 -12.34
N VAL A 44 -2.72 -15.50 -11.52
CA VAL A 44 -2.76 -15.73 -10.07
C VAL A 44 -3.07 -17.20 -9.77
N ALA A 45 -4.07 -17.79 -10.43
CA ALA A 45 -4.40 -19.20 -10.25
C ALA A 45 -3.25 -20.14 -10.64
N GLN A 46 -2.50 -19.82 -11.72
CA GLN A 46 -1.32 -20.58 -12.11
C GLN A 46 -0.21 -20.49 -11.05
N ARG A 47 0.04 -19.30 -10.48
CA ARG A 47 1.04 -19.11 -9.41
C ARG A 47 0.66 -19.83 -8.12
N VAL A 48 -0.61 -19.80 -7.74
CA VAL A 48 -1.11 -20.56 -6.58
C VAL A 48 -0.93 -22.06 -6.81
N ALA A 49 -1.26 -22.56 -8.01
CA ALA A 49 -1.04 -23.97 -8.35
C ALA A 49 0.45 -24.35 -8.40
N GLU A 50 1.34 -23.43 -8.77
CA GLU A 50 2.79 -23.61 -8.73
C GLU A 50 3.27 -23.79 -7.29
N ILE A 51 2.78 -22.96 -6.36
CA ILE A 51 3.05 -23.08 -4.92
C ILE A 51 2.60 -24.46 -4.40
N ASP A 52 1.40 -24.92 -4.75
CA ASP A 52 0.88 -26.23 -4.32
C ASP A 52 1.80 -27.38 -4.76
N ARG A 53 2.35 -27.29 -5.98
CA ARG A 53 3.30 -28.29 -6.49
C ARG A 53 4.62 -28.25 -5.73
N ILE A 54 5.09 -27.08 -5.33
CA ILE A 54 6.33 -26.94 -4.53
C ILE A 54 6.11 -27.48 -3.12
N GLU A 55 4.96 -27.20 -2.50
CA GLU A 55 4.64 -27.74 -1.17
C GLU A 55 4.66 -29.28 -1.19
N ALA A 56 4.10 -29.90 -2.24
CA ALA A 56 4.09 -31.34 -2.44
C ALA A 56 5.41 -31.96 -2.95
N SER A 57 6.42 -31.15 -3.31
CA SER A 57 7.67 -31.67 -3.90
C SER A 57 8.56 -32.36 -2.86
N ALA A 58 9.63 -33.02 -3.32
CA ALA A 58 10.67 -33.59 -2.44
C ALA A 58 11.81 -32.59 -2.14
N ASP A 59 11.66 -31.31 -2.50
CA ASP A 59 12.68 -30.29 -2.30
C ASP A 59 13.01 -30.12 -0.81
N ALA A 60 14.25 -29.73 -0.52
CA ALA A 60 14.67 -29.40 0.84
C ALA A 60 13.83 -28.23 1.41
N PRO A 61 13.57 -28.20 2.73
CA PRO A 61 12.74 -27.16 3.36
C PRO A 61 13.15 -25.71 3.02
N ALA A 62 14.46 -25.43 3.01
CA ALA A 62 14.99 -24.11 2.66
C ALA A 62 14.63 -23.70 1.22
N SER A 63 14.77 -24.62 0.26
CA SER A 63 14.46 -24.36 -1.14
C SER A 63 12.95 -24.20 -1.36
N LYS A 64 12.12 -25.02 -0.71
CA LYS A 64 10.64 -24.84 -0.72
C LYS A 64 10.25 -23.47 -0.20
N SER A 65 10.75 -23.12 0.99
CA SER A 65 10.46 -21.84 1.64
C SER A 65 10.81 -20.67 0.71
N ARG A 66 12.03 -20.65 0.16
CA ARG A 66 12.45 -19.62 -0.80
C ARG A 66 11.52 -19.54 -2.01
N LYS A 67 11.28 -20.66 -2.71
CA LYS A 67 10.46 -20.67 -3.94
C LYS A 67 9.03 -20.20 -3.68
N ILE A 68 8.41 -20.67 -2.60
CA ILE A 68 7.03 -20.28 -2.25
C ILE A 68 6.95 -18.79 -1.98
N ILE A 69 7.88 -18.25 -1.18
CA ILE A 69 7.91 -16.83 -0.84
C ILE A 69 8.11 -15.95 -2.09
N GLU A 70 9.06 -16.31 -2.96
CA GLU A 70 9.37 -15.57 -4.18
C GLU A 70 8.17 -15.56 -5.15
N ILE A 71 7.44 -16.68 -5.25
CA ILE A 71 6.23 -16.75 -6.06
C ILE A 71 5.09 -15.95 -5.42
N ALA A 72 4.87 -16.10 -4.11
CA ALA A 72 3.83 -15.36 -3.40
C ALA A 72 4.04 -13.85 -3.52
N TYR A 73 5.29 -13.39 -3.35
CA TYR A 73 5.67 -11.99 -3.53
C TYR A 73 6.08 -11.62 -4.97
N SER A 74 5.73 -12.42 -5.97
CA SER A 74 5.82 -11.98 -7.38
C SER A 74 4.79 -10.87 -7.67
N GLY A 75 3.61 -10.92 -7.03
CA GLY A 75 2.55 -9.92 -7.12
C GLY A 75 1.68 -9.89 -5.87
N TRP A 76 1.14 -8.71 -5.54
CA TRP A 76 0.26 -8.55 -4.36
C TRP A 76 -1.00 -9.43 -4.45
N ASP A 77 -1.58 -9.57 -5.64
CA ASP A 77 -2.75 -10.43 -5.87
C ASP A 77 -2.44 -11.92 -5.57
N VAL A 78 -1.20 -12.37 -5.78
CA VAL A 78 -0.77 -13.74 -5.48
C VAL A 78 -0.60 -13.91 -3.98
N ALA A 79 0.09 -12.99 -3.31
CA ALA A 79 0.24 -13.00 -1.85
C ALA A 79 -1.14 -12.99 -1.16
N GLU A 80 -2.08 -12.15 -1.60
CA GLU A 80 -3.44 -12.12 -1.05
C GLU A 80 -4.20 -13.44 -1.28
N ALA A 81 -4.05 -14.05 -2.46
CA ALA A 81 -4.68 -15.34 -2.75
C ALA A 81 -4.13 -16.48 -1.87
N ILE A 82 -2.83 -16.48 -1.60
CA ILE A 82 -2.18 -17.45 -0.72
C ILE A 82 -2.59 -17.22 0.74
N ASP A 83 -2.56 -15.97 1.21
CA ASP A 83 -2.98 -15.61 2.57
C ASP A 83 -4.45 -15.96 2.81
N ALA A 84 -5.32 -15.78 1.81
CA ALA A 84 -6.72 -16.19 1.89
C ALA A 84 -6.89 -17.73 1.96
N LYS A 85 -6.01 -18.49 1.31
CA LYS A 85 -5.99 -19.95 1.35
C LYS A 85 -5.42 -20.48 2.67
N HIS A 86 -4.47 -19.78 3.26
CA HIS A 86 -3.77 -20.15 4.50
C HIS A 86 -3.85 -19.00 5.53
N PRO A 87 -5.03 -18.72 6.11
CA PRO A 87 -5.24 -17.54 6.95
C PRO A 87 -4.41 -17.56 8.25
N ASP A 88 -4.07 -18.74 8.75
CA ASP A 88 -3.24 -18.91 9.95
C ASP A 88 -1.73 -18.79 9.66
N HIS A 89 -1.34 -18.76 8.38
CA HIS A 89 0.06 -18.77 7.95
C HIS A 89 0.32 -17.83 6.78
N LEU A 90 0.19 -16.54 7.08
CA LEU A 90 0.41 -15.45 6.12
C LEU A 90 1.78 -15.54 5.46
N THR A 91 1.87 -15.05 4.24
CA THR A 91 3.11 -14.93 3.46
C THR A 91 4.18 -14.16 4.23
N LEU A 92 3.79 -13.12 4.97
CA LEU A 92 4.69 -12.39 5.87
C LEU A 92 5.32 -13.30 6.95
N ASN A 93 4.52 -14.18 7.56
CA ASN A 93 5.01 -15.12 8.57
C ASN A 93 6.02 -16.09 7.96
N ARG A 94 5.76 -16.56 6.73
CA ARG A 94 6.69 -17.43 5.99
C ARG A 94 8.04 -16.75 5.74
N VAL A 95 8.07 -15.44 5.46
CA VAL A 95 9.34 -14.69 5.36
C VAL A 95 10.07 -14.64 6.71
N GLY A 96 9.34 -14.36 7.79
CA GLY A 96 9.91 -14.36 9.14
C GLY A 96 10.52 -15.71 9.49
N GLU A 97 9.82 -16.81 9.22
CA GLU A 97 10.29 -18.17 9.45
C GLU A 97 11.51 -18.53 8.59
N HIS A 98 11.55 -18.08 7.34
CA HIS A 98 12.72 -18.28 6.47
C HIS A 98 13.98 -17.65 7.08
N VAL A 99 13.86 -16.43 7.58
CA VAL A 99 14.95 -15.72 8.26
C VAL A 99 15.31 -16.40 9.58
N GLN A 100 14.33 -16.70 10.43
CA GLN A 100 14.54 -17.31 11.75
C GLN A 100 15.15 -18.71 11.66
N SER A 101 14.83 -19.47 10.61
CA SER A 101 15.40 -20.79 10.33
C SER A 101 16.85 -20.72 9.80
N GLY A 102 17.39 -19.51 9.59
CA GLY A 102 18.73 -19.31 9.03
C GLY A 102 18.84 -19.57 7.53
N TYR A 103 17.72 -19.82 6.84
CA TYR A 103 17.73 -20.15 5.41
C TYR A 103 18.22 -18.99 4.55
N GLN A 104 18.11 -17.75 5.02
CA GLN A 104 18.65 -16.58 4.32
C GLN A 104 20.16 -16.67 4.06
N ILE A 105 20.91 -17.49 4.82
CA ILE A 105 22.36 -17.69 4.62
C ILE A 105 22.63 -18.62 3.43
N THR A 106 21.83 -19.66 3.25
CA THR A 106 22.06 -20.71 2.25
C THR A 106 21.22 -20.56 1.00
N GLU A 107 20.00 -20.04 1.15
CA GLU A 107 18.97 -19.90 0.13
C GLU A 107 18.36 -18.49 0.21
N PRO A 108 19.13 -17.43 -0.09
CA PRO A 108 18.69 -16.06 0.12
C PRO A 108 17.46 -15.71 -0.71
N LEU A 109 16.50 -15.05 -0.06
CA LEU A 109 15.40 -14.35 -0.72
C LEU A 109 15.90 -13.13 -1.48
N SER A 110 15.24 -12.80 -2.58
CA SER A 110 15.51 -11.61 -3.36
C SER A 110 15.25 -10.33 -2.55
N PRO A 111 16.01 -9.24 -2.78
CA PRO A 111 15.79 -7.99 -2.06
C PRO A 111 14.34 -7.46 -2.16
N GLY A 112 13.70 -7.64 -3.31
CA GLY A 112 12.31 -7.22 -3.53
C GLY A 112 11.29 -7.96 -2.65
N VAL A 113 11.60 -9.16 -2.17
CA VAL A 113 10.76 -9.86 -1.18
C VAL A 113 10.77 -9.12 0.15
N PHE A 114 11.92 -8.63 0.61
CA PHE A 114 12.02 -7.90 1.88
C PHE A 114 11.34 -6.54 1.80
N ASP A 115 11.42 -5.85 0.67
CA ASP A 115 10.67 -4.62 0.44
C ASP A 115 9.15 -4.86 0.54
N LYS A 116 8.65 -5.97 -0.03
CA LYS A 116 7.24 -6.37 0.06
C LYS A 116 6.84 -6.84 1.46
N ALA A 117 7.70 -7.57 2.17
CA ALA A 117 7.46 -7.97 3.56
C ALA A 117 7.37 -6.75 4.49
N ALA A 118 8.26 -5.77 4.30
CA ALA A 118 8.22 -4.47 4.97
C ALA A 118 6.91 -3.70 4.68
N GLU A 119 6.48 -3.67 3.41
CA GLU A 119 5.21 -3.04 3.05
C GLU A 119 4.00 -3.78 3.65
N ALA A 120 4.01 -5.12 3.64
CA ALA A 120 2.94 -5.94 4.22
C ALA A 120 2.80 -5.70 5.72
N THR A 121 3.93 -5.64 6.43
CA THR A 121 4.00 -5.30 7.85
C THR A 121 3.29 -3.96 8.12
N CYS A 122 3.59 -2.95 7.31
CA CYS A 122 2.93 -1.65 7.42
C CYS A 122 1.42 -1.72 7.15
N LEU A 123 1.01 -2.42 6.09
CA LEU A 123 -0.38 -2.56 5.69
C LEU A 123 -1.23 -3.24 6.76
N ILE A 124 -0.69 -4.23 7.47
CA ILE A 124 -1.38 -4.91 8.58
C ILE A 124 -1.72 -3.90 9.69
N ARG A 125 -0.77 -3.05 10.08
CA ARG A 125 -0.98 -2.02 11.12
C ARG A 125 -1.99 -0.95 10.67
N VAL A 126 -1.88 -0.51 9.42
CA VAL A 126 -2.83 0.44 8.83
C VAL A 126 -4.26 -0.12 8.84
N LYS A 127 -4.45 -1.40 8.47
CA LYS A 127 -5.76 -2.06 8.44
C LYS A 127 -6.42 -2.22 9.82
N GLN A 128 -5.66 -2.13 10.90
CA GLN A 128 -6.16 -2.23 12.28
C GLN A 128 -6.76 -0.91 12.79
N VAL A 129 -6.52 0.21 12.10
CA VAL A 129 -6.96 1.53 12.54
C VAL A 129 -8.23 1.95 11.79
N SER A 130 -9.25 2.33 12.55
CA SER A 130 -10.52 2.83 12.00
C SER A 130 -10.61 4.35 12.13
N GLU A 131 -10.73 5.06 11.01
CA GLU A 131 -10.93 6.53 10.98
C GLU A 131 -12.23 7.00 11.63
N ASP A 132 -13.19 6.09 11.83
CA ASP A 132 -14.47 6.42 12.45
C ASP A 132 -14.46 6.11 13.97
N SER A 133 -13.33 5.61 14.50
CA SER A 133 -13.16 5.36 15.94
C SER A 133 -13.04 6.67 16.73
N PRO A 134 -13.65 6.77 17.93
CA PRO A 134 -13.42 7.91 18.82
C PRO A 134 -11.97 8.00 19.33
N SER A 135 -11.25 6.88 19.35
CA SER A 135 -9.83 6.79 19.70
C SER A 135 -8.89 6.87 18.50
N PHE A 136 -9.39 7.26 17.32
CA PHE A 136 -8.62 7.21 16.06
C PHE A 136 -7.21 7.82 16.18
N VAL A 137 -7.06 8.99 16.79
CA VAL A 137 -5.76 9.69 16.86
C VAL A 137 -4.74 8.84 17.62
N ASP A 138 -5.13 8.30 18.77
CA ASP A 138 -4.26 7.46 19.60
C ASP A 138 -4.00 6.10 18.93
N ASP A 139 -5.02 5.48 18.33
CA ASP A 139 -4.90 4.22 17.61
C ASP A 139 -3.97 4.34 16.40
N ASN A 140 -4.10 5.44 15.63
CA ASN A 140 -3.28 5.74 14.47
C ASN A 140 -1.82 5.99 14.86
N LEU A 141 -1.58 6.71 15.97
CA LEU A 141 -0.24 6.96 16.49
C LEU A 141 0.40 5.68 17.04
N ALA A 142 -0.35 4.88 17.81
CA ALA A 142 0.12 3.61 18.33
C ALA A 142 0.47 2.62 17.20
N ALA A 143 -0.39 2.51 16.19
CA ALA A 143 -0.14 1.69 15.01
C ALA A 143 1.05 2.19 14.19
N TYR A 144 1.26 3.50 14.09
CA TYR A 144 2.45 4.09 13.46
C TYR A 144 3.73 3.66 14.18
N HIS A 145 3.76 3.75 15.51
CA HIS A 145 4.92 3.31 16.29
C HIS A 145 5.15 1.80 16.21
N ALA A 146 4.09 1.00 16.26
CA ALA A 146 4.17 -0.45 16.07
C ALA A 146 4.72 -0.80 14.67
N ALA A 147 4.22 -0.15 13.61
CA ALA A 147 4.70 -0.36 12.25
C ALA A 147 6.19 -0.02 12.10
N ARG A 148 6.66 1.05 12.77
CA ARG A 148 8.08 1.40 12.79
C ARG A 148 8.92 0.30 13.43
N ASN A 149 8.50 -0.16 14.62
CA ASN A 149 9.21 -1.17 15.38
C ASN A 149 9.26 -2.50 14.62
N ASP A 150 8.15 -2.89 13.97
CA ASP A 150 8.14 -4.08 13.14
C ASP A 150 9.05 -3.94 11.91
N LEU A 151 9.10 -2.74 11.30
CA LEU A 151 9.99 -2.46 10.16
C LEU A 151 11.47 -2.53 10.54
N GLU A 152 11.84 -2.21 11.78
CA GLU A 152 13.21 -2.35 12.28
C GLU A 152 13.72 -3.79 12.18
N ALA A 153 12.86 -4.79 12.36
CA ALA A 153 13.23 -6.20 12.22
C ALA A 153 13.72 -6.53 10.80
N TRP A 154 13.23 -5.80 9.80
CA TRP A 154 13.61 -5.98 8.40
C TRP A 154 14.83 -5.16 7.99
N ARG A 155 15.28 -4.21 8.81
CA ARG A 155 16.38 -3.28 8.47
C ARG A 155 17.63 -3.95 7.88
N PRO A 156 18.12 -5.10 8.40
CA PRO A 156 19.32 -5.73 7.84
C PRO A 156 19.16 -6.27 6.41
N TYR A 157 17.91 -6.43 5.95
CA TYR A 157 17.57 -7.06 4.67
C TYR A 157 17.06 -6.06 3.63
N LEU A 158 16.73 -4.84 4.05
CA LEU A 158 16.22 -3.79 3.17
C LEU A 158 17.35 -3.07 2.44
N ALA A 159 17.13 -2.80 1.15
CA ALA A 159 18.07 -1.99 0.36
C ALA A 159 18.13 -0.54 0.85
N ASN A 160 16.99 0.02 1.24
CA ASN A 160 16.90 1.36 1.81
C ASN A 160 15.78 1.43 2.86
N TYR A 161 16.17 1.32 4.13
CA TYR A 161 15.25 1.40 5.26
C TYR A 161 14.44 2.72 5.28
N ASP A 162 15.11 3.86 5.05
CA ASP A 162 14.46 5.17 5.16
C ASP A 162 13.40 5.36 4.07
N SER A 163 13.65 4.87 2.85
CA SER A 163 12.66 4.87 1.76
C SER A 163 11.46 3.98 2.09
N SER A 164 11.70 2.77 2.62
CA SER A 164 10.62 1.86 3.02
C SER A 164 9.80 2.45 4.17
N TRP A 165 10.46 3.11 5.12
CA TRP A 165 9.80 3.79 6.23
C TRP A 165 8.99 5.00 5.77
N GLU A 166 9.53 5.86 4.90
CA GLU A 166 8.82 7.02 4.35
C GLU A 166 7.52 6.59 3.65
N SER A 167 7.59 5.53 2.84
CA SER A 167 6.43 4.94 2.16
C SER A 167 5.38 4.43 3.17
N CYS A 168 5.82 3.74 4.22
CA CYS A 168 4.93 3.28 5.28
C CYS A 168 4.30 4.45 6.06
N ALA A 169 5.12 5.38 6.55
CA ALA A 169 4.71 6.55 7.31
C ALA A 169 3.71 7.42 6.54
N TYR A 170 3.86 7.53 5.22
CA TYR A 170 2.93 8.28 4.37
C TYR A 170 1.49 7.77 4.49
N ARG A 171 1.27 6.46 4.64
CA ARG A 171 -0.07 5.88 4.77
C ARG A 171 -0.80 6.37 6.03
N PHE A 172 -0.10 6.41 7.17
CA PHE A 172 -0.63 6.95 8.43
C PHE A 172 -0.87 8.46 8.36
N ARG A 173 0.03 9.22 7.71
CA ARG A 173 -0.13 10.66 7.47
C ARG A 173 -1.38 10.95 6.61
N VAL A 174 -1.65 10.12 5.60
CA VAL A 174 -2.86 10.23 4.76
C VAL A 174 -4.12 9.95 5.57
N MET A 175 -4.14 8.91 6.40
CA MET A 175 -5.26 8.62 7.29
C MET A 175 -5.56 9.78 8.23
N GLN A 176 -4.53 10.30 8.90
CA GLN A 176 -4.65 11.46 9.78
C GLN A 176 -5.23 12.66 9.03
N SER A 177 -4.71 12.97 7.84
CA SER A 177 -5.21 14.08 7.03
C SER A 177 -6.68 13.90 6.62
N ARG A 178 -7.14 12.67 6.34
CA ARG A 178 -8.55 12.39 6.04
C ARG A 178 -9.43 12.60 7.27
N TYR A 179 -8.99 12.12 8.44
CA TYR A 179 -9.69 12.31 9.70
C TYR A 179 -9.85 13.80 10.06
N ASP A 180 -8.77 14.57 10.00
CA ASP A 180 -8.82 16.00 10.33
C ASP A 180 -9.75 16.77 9.39
N LYS A 181 -9.74 16.43 8.09
CA LYS A 181 -10.70 16.98 7.12
C LYS A 181 -12.15 16.61 7.44
N LYS A 182 -12.43 15.41 7.96
CA LYS A 182 -13.78 15.02 8.40
C LYS A 182 -14.22 15.88 9.60
N LEU A 183 -13.33 16.11 10.58
CA LEU A 183 -13.61 16.96 11.74
C LEU A 183 -13.80 18.43 11.36
N GLU A 184 -12.99 18.95 10.44
CA GLU A 184 -13.16 20.31 9.91
C GLU A 184 -14.51 20.46 9.22
N LYS A 185 -14.91 19.50 8.38
CA LYS A 185 -16.23 19.53 7.72
C LYS A 185 -17.39 19.55 8.72
N ALA A 186 -17.30 18.78 9.81
CA ALA A 186 -18.28 18.79 10.89
C ALA A 186 -18.37 20.17 11.58
N LYS A 187 -17.25 20.90 11.69
CA LYS A 187 -17.21 22.28 12.22
C LYS A 187 -17.71 23.32 11.20
N THR A 188 -17.47 23.13 9.90
CA THR A 188 -17.88 24.06 8.82
C THR A 188 -19.39 24.13 8.55
N VAL A 189 -20.23 23.33 9.22
CA VAL A 189 -21.69 23.54 9.22
C VAL A 189 -22.08 24.88 9.90
N THR A 190 -21.13 25.53 10.61
CA THR A 190 -21.23 26.92 11.07
C THR A 190 -20.43 27.85 10.15
N MET A 191 -21.00 28.15 8.99
CA MET A 191 -20.32 28.69 7.80
C MET A 191 -19.88 30.16 7.87
N HIS A 192 -19.63 30.76 9.05
CA HIS A 192 -19.39 32.21 9.17
C HIS A 192 -17.92 32.66 9.18
N ASP A 193 -16.94 31.79 9.48
CA ASP A 193 -15.53 32.22 9.71
C ASP A 193 -14.49 31.72 8.67
N ILE A 194 -14.92 31.17 7.54
CA ILE A 194 -14.07 30.33 6.67
C ILE A 194 -13.10 31.11 5.76
N GLY A 195 -13.24 32.43 5.62
CA GLY A 195 -12.43 33.22 4.68
C GLY A 195 -10.94 33.40 5.06
N GLU A 196 -10.59 33.38 6.35
CA GLU A 196 -9.28 33.87 6.81
C GLU A 196 -8.28 32.78 7.24
N LYS A 197 -8.71 31.52 7.41
CA LYS A 197 -7.88 30.44 8.01
C LYS A 197 -7.37 29.38 7.04
N PHE A 198 -7.79 29.40 5.77
CA PHE A 198 -7.53 28.31 4.81
C PHE A 198 -6.05 28.13 4.39
N GLY A 199 -5.16 29.09 4.70
CA GLY A 199 -3.73 29.01 4.38
C GLY A 199 -2.83 28.31 5.41
N ARG A 200 -3.33 27.96 6.62
CA ARG A 200 -2.48 27.52 7.75
C ARG A 200 -2.64 26.05 8.19
N ALA A 201 -3.65 25.32 7.74
CA ALA A 201 -3.94 23.97 8.25
C ALA A 201 -2.98 22.88 7.71
N SER A 202 -2.52 22.96 6.45
CA SER A 202 -1.67 21.91 5.86
C SER A 202 -0.23 21.90 6.39
N SER A 203 0.35 23.07 6.69
CA SER A 203 1.69 23.17 7.29
C SER A 203 1.70 22.70 8.75
N ASN A 204 0.60 22.95 9.48
CA ASN A 204 0.50 22.61 10.90
C ASN A 204 0.35 21.11 11.13
N LEU A 205 -0.30 20.38 10.22
CA LEU A 205 -0.42 18.93 10.34
C LEU A 205 0.93 18.22 10.24
N ASN A 206 1.74 18.61 9.25
CA ASN A 206 3.07 18.02 9.06
C ASN A 206 3.97 18.32 10.26
N ASN A 207 3.90 19.53 10.82
CA ASN A 207 4.67 19.92 11.99
C ASN A 207 4.19 19.19 13.26
N TRP A 208 2.87 19.12 13.49
CA TRP A 208 2.30 18.37 14.61
C TRP A 208 2.64 16.88 14.55
N TRP A 209 2.55 16.27 13.35
CA TRP A 209 2.92 14.88 13.14
C TRP A 209 4.41 14.65 13.42
N LYS A 210 5.27 15.54 12.92
CA LYS A 210 6.71 15.49 13.20
C LYS A 210 7.01 15.64 14.68
N GLU A 211 6.40 16.60 15.37
CA GLU A 211 6.59 16.83 16.81
C GLU A 211 6.14 15.64 17.65
N THR A 212 4.97 15.06 17.35
CA THR A 212 4.40 13.94 18.09
C THR A 212 5.21 12.66 17.89
N THR A 213 5.76 12.46 16.70
CA THR A 213 6.57 11.27 16.38
C THR A 213 8.06 11.44 16.68
N LYS A 214 8.48 12.68 17.01
CA LYS A 214 9.88 13.08 17.22
C LYS A 214 10.64 12.22 18.24
N PRO A 215 10.12 11.97 19.45
CA PRO A 215 10.87 11.24 20.48
C PRO A 215 11.27 9.83 20.03
N VAL A 216 10.43 9.18 19.22
CA VAL A 216 10.71 7.85 18.67
C VAL A 216 11.69 7.92 17.50
N THR A 217 11.62 8.96 16.66
CA THR A 217 12.67 9.22 15.65
C THR A 217 14.03 9.43 16.27
N ASP A 218 14.11 10.30 17.27
CA ASP A 218 15.38 10.66 17.91
C ASP A 218 15.98 9.44 18.63
N ALA A 219 15.18 8.64 19.34
CA ALA A 219 15.66 7.43 20.02
C ALA A 219 16.24 6.37 19.07
N VAL A 220 15.62 6.17 17.90
CA VAL A 220 16.12 5.24 16.88
C VAL A 220 17.40 5.76 16.24
N ASP A 221 17.47 7.05 15.94
CA ASP A 221 18.65 7.66 15.32
C ASP A 221 19.83 7.75 16.30
N GLU A 222 19.57 7.97 17.58
CA GLU A 222 20.58 7.94 18.65
C GLU A 222 21.14 6.51 18.84
N PHE A 223 20.28 5.48 18.79
CA PHE A 223 20.73 4.09 18.78
C PHE A 223 21.62 3.78 17.56
N LYS A 224 21.25 4.24 16.35
CA LYS A 224 22.09 4.10 15.14
C LYS A 224 23.44 4.79 15.31
N ALA A 225 23.46 6.02 15.83
CA ALA A 225 24.68 6.79 16.05
C ALA A 225 25.59 6.10 17.07
N GLY A 226 25.03 5.55 18.15
CA GLY A 226 25.74 4.74 19.13
C GLY A 226 26.32 3.44 18.55
N TYR A 227 25.55 2.73 17.72
CA TYR A 227 26.00 1.48 17.09
C TYR A 227 27.11 1.71 16.04
N ASN A 228 27.01 2.77 15.24
CA ASN A 228 28.03 3.12 14.25
C ASN A 228 29.28 3.78 14.83
N SER A 229 29.18 4.41 16.01
CA SER A 229 30.35 4.97 16.73
C SER A 229 31.10 3.94 17.58
N SER A 230 30.51 2.75 17.77
CA SER A 230 31.11 1.62 18.50
C SER A 230 31.82 0.61 17.57
N ARG A 231 32.06 0.99 16.30
CA ARG A 231 32.69 0.16 15.27
C ARG A 231 33.98 0.78 14.75
#